data_AF-A0A933DDG4-F1
#
_entry.id   AF-A0A933DDG4-F1
#
_cell.length_a   1.000
_cell.length_b   1.000
_cell.length_c   1.000
_cell.angle_alpha   90.00
_cell.angle_beta   90.00
_cell.angle_gamma   90.00
#
_symmetry.space_group_name_H-M   'P 1'
#
loop_
_entity.id
_entity.type
_entity.pdbx_description
1 polymer ?
#
loop_
_entity_poly.entity_id
_entity_poly.type
_entity_poly.pdbx_seq_one_letter_code
_entity_poly.pdbx_strand_id
1 'polypeptide(L)'
;MSDILSFRQEQKHSTFLAEQVRLYELKFQIEEVLQTWSYVPLMDLPKEVGAAIDHVLEHFFEIDMPLRFWTAQKATTFSCSLLTPALLESKAELIALTFEILKTIGFRHAKLQLRDPQFKQLSRCLRTFGLKIPIYSPLDPVGSDLSVFHFEFLCGQAVLAWGADTGFSRQNLFSDLAAYSSHLDLASMVDLKNKYEHYKEFVQSDFLVVNRKETDKSAIEIVRVLRGQGFDTAYDFTGRAREALLAYARRMGILNLILVGEHDTEKDEVTLVDVWDGIPMKLKISDMFDQKSSFRKMLRFQKRWEEEA
;
A
#
# COMPACT_ATOMS: atom_id res chain seq x y z
N MET A 1 -31.15 25.25 -35.02
CA MET A 1 -30.03 24.48 -34.43
C MET A 1 -29.36 25.21 -33.26
N SER A 2 -29.39 26.54 -33.19
CA SER A 2 -28.98 27.34 -32.03
C SER A 2 -29.75 26.98 -30.74
N ASP A 3 -31.07 26.81 -30.82
CA ASP A 3 -31.93 26.68 -29.62
C ASP A 3 -31.89 25.30 -28.93
N ILE A 4 -31.32 24.29 -29.60
CA ILE A 4 -31.18 22.93 -29.01
C ILE A 4 -29.91 22.85 -28.14
N LEU A 5 -28.91 23.69 -28.41
CA LEU A 5 -27.67 23.73 -27.64
C LEU A 5 -27.84 24.52 -26.33
N SER A 6 -28.62 25.60 -26.33
CA SER A 6 -28.97 26.36 -25.11
C SER A 6 -29.80 25.52 -24.14
N PHE A 7 -30.81 24.79 -24.65
CA PHE A 7 -31.65 23.91 -23.82
C PHE A 7 -30.87 22.77 -23.15
N ARG A 8 -29.85 22.21 -23.84
CA ARG A 8 -28.96 21.18 -23.25
C ARG A 8 -27.99 21.74 -22.21
N GLN A 9 -27.58 23.00 -22.33
CA GLN A 9 -26.75 23.68 -21.32
C GLN A 9 -27.55 24.02 -20.07
N GLU A 10 -28.78 24.51 -20.21
CA GLU A 10 -29.69 24.77 -19.07
C GLU A 10 -30.06 23.48 -18.33
N GLN A 11 -30.31 22.37 -19.04
CA GLN A 11 -30.55 21.08 -18.39
C GLN A 11 -29.35 20.63 -17.56
N LYS A 12 -28.12 20.69 -18.10
CA LYS A 12 -26.89 20.32 -17.36
C LYS A 12 -26.66 21.21 -16.12
N HIS A 13 -26.98 22.49 -16.22
CA HIS A 13 -26.84 23.43 -15.11
C HIS A 13 -27.89 23.17 -14.01
N SER A 14 -29.10 22.75 -14.39
CA SER A 14 -30.15 22.36 -13.45
C SER A 14 -29.86 21.03 -12.73
N THR A 15 -29.27 20.05 -13.42
CA THR A 15 -28.87 18.78 -12.80
C THR A 15 -27.73 19.00 -11.81
N PHE A 16 -26.75 19.85 -12.14
CA PHE A 16 -25.65 20.20 -11.26
C PHE A 16 -26.12 20.95 -10.00
N LEU A 17 -27.05 21.90 -10.13
CA LEU A 17 -27.61 22.62 -8.99
C LEU A 17 -28.49 21.72 -8.11
N ALA A 18 -29.25 20.79 -8.71
CA ALA A 18 -30.02 19.80 -7.95
C ALA A 18 -29.11 18.82 -7.19
N GLU A 19 -27.98 18.44 -7.77
CA GLU A 19 -26.98 17.56 -7.14
C GLU A 19 -26.24 18.28 -6.00
N GLN A 20 -25.90 19.55 -6.17
CA GLN A 20 -25.36 20.42 -5.11
C GLN A 20 -26.35 20.58 -3.95
N VAL A 21 -27.63 20.91 -4.22
CA VAL A 21 -28.66 21.05 -3.18
C VAL A 21 -28.88 19.73 -2.43
N ARG A 22 -28.88 18.59 -3.15
CA ARG A 22 -28.97 17.26 -2.53
C ARG A 22 -27.77 16.94 -1.64
N LEU A 23 -26.55 17.35 -2.01
CA LEU A 23 -25.34 17.20 -1.18
C LEU A 23 -25.39 18.08 0.09
N TYR A 24 -25.95 19.30 -0.01
CA TYR A 24 -26.15 20.18 1.15
C TYR A 24 -27.22 19.66 2.11
N GLU A 25 -28.33 19.11 1.60
CA GLU A 25 -29.36 18.46 2.43
C GLU A 25 -28.82 17.18 3.11
N LEU A 26 -27.99 16.40 2.41
CA LEU A 26 -27.29 15.24 2.97
C LEU A 26 -26.37 15.64 4.13
N LYS A 27 -25.60 16.73 3.95
CA LYS A 27 -24.70 17.28 4.97
C LYS A 27 -25.47 17.68 6.24
N PHE A 28 -26.62 18.32 6.08
CA PHE A 28 -27.46 18.77 7.19
C PHE A 28 -28.07 17.59 8.00
N GLN A 29 -28.61 16.57 7.32
CA GLN A 29 -29.16 15.38 8.00
C GLN A 29 -28.08 14.58 8.73
N ILE A 30 -26.87 14.59 8.20
CA ILE A 30 -25.72 13.92 8.80
C ILE A 30 -25.21 14.67 10.04
N GLU A 31 -25.18 16.01 10.03
CA GLU A 31 -24.85 16.80 11.23
C GLU A 31 -25.82 16.50 12.38
N GLU A 32 -27.10 16.26 12.08
CA GLU A 32 -28.12 15.85 13.06
C GLU A 32 -27.88 14.43 13.61
N VAL A 33 -27.47 13.48 12.76
CA VAL A 33 -27.08 12.11 13.19
C VAL A 33 -25.78 12.14 14.00
N LEU A 34 -24.80 12.97 13.64
CA LEU A 34 -23.52 13.09 14.32
C LEU A 34 -23.64 13.68 15.74
N GLN A 35 -24.67 14.48 16.02
CA GLN A 35 -24.97 14.93 17.39
C GLN A 35 -25.31 13.77 18.34
N THR A 36 -25.64 12.58 17.82
CA THR A 36 -25.90 11.38 18.62
C THR A 36 -24.67 10.49 18.83
N TRP A 37 -23.54 10.77 18.17
CA TRP A 37 -22.31 9.97 18.27
C TRP A 37 -21.31 10.66 19.19
N SER A 38 -20.91 9.95 20.26
CA SER A 38 -19.99 10.47 21.27
C SER A 38 -18.62 10.79 20.67
N TYR A 39 -18.33 12.08 20.49
CA TYR A 39 -17.01 12.58 20.09
C TYR A 39 -16.01 12.26 21.21
N VAL A 40 -15.12 11.30 21.01
CA VAL A 40 -13.96 11.10 21.90
C VAL A 40 -12.89 12.09 21.42
N PRO A 41 -12.51 13.10 22.21
CA PRO A 41 -11.49 14.06 21.79
C PRO A 41 -10.17 13.34 21.51
N LEU A 42 -9.49 13.73 20.42
CA LEU A 42 -8.17 13.26 19.95
C LEU A 42 -7.01 13.38 20.99
N MET A 43 -7.29 13.80 22.23
CA MET A 43 -6.30 14.23 23.21
C MET A 43 -5.45 13.10 23.81
N ASP A 44 -5.82 11.83 23.62
CA ASP A 44 -5.07 10.67 24.15
C ASP A 44 -4.20 9.96 23.11
N LEU A 45 -4.08 10.49 21.87
CA LEU A 45 -3.17 9.91 20.88
C LEU A 45 -1.70 10.26 21.17
N PRO A 46 -0.75 9.37 20.84
CA PRO A 46 0.66 9.75 20.78
C PRO A 46 0.83 10.97 19.86
N LYS A 47 1.51 12.01 20.36
CA LYS A 47 1.61 13.33 19.67
C LYS A 47 2.04 13.22 18.20
N GLU A 48 2.96 12.31 17.89
CA GLU A 48 3.45 12.08 16.53
C GLU A 48 2.38 11.52 15.59
N VAL A 49 1.51 10.63 16.11
CA VAL A 49 0.43 10.02 15.32
C VAL A 49 -0.67 11.06 15.09
N GLY A 50 -1.03 11.84 16.11
CA GLY A 50 -1.98 12.94 15.98
C GLY A 50 -1.52 13.96 14.93
N ALA A 51 -0.27 14.45 15.04
CA ALA A 51 0.28 15.41 14.09
C ALA A 51 0.39 14.87 12.65
N ALA A 52 0.72 13.58 12.48
CA ALA A 52 0.75 12.92 11.17
C ALA A 52 -0.65 12.87 10.53
N ILE A 53 -1.67 12.54 11.33
CA ILE A 53 -3.06 12.55 10.87
C ILE A 53 -3.44 13.98 10.46
N ASP A 54 -3.28 14.96 11.35
CA ASP A 54 -3.64 16.36 11.09
C ASP A 54 -2.95 16.90 9.81
N HIS A 55 -1.65 16.61 9.62
CA HIS A 55 -0.93 17.04 8.43
C HIS A 55 -1.48 16.45 7.12
N VAL A 56 -1.84 15.16 7.14
CA VAL A 56 -2.46 14.50 5.98
C VAL A 56 -3.85 15.08 5.72
N LEU A 57 -4.62 15.37 6.78
CA LEU A 57 -5.91 16.02 6.65
C LEU A 57 -5.77 17.43 6.06
N GLU A 58 -4.81 18.23 6.47
CA GLU A 58 -4.62 19.57 5.90
C GLU A 58 -4.31 19.53 4.39
N HIS A 59 -3.56 18.53 3.92
CA HIS A 59 -3.16 18.42 2.51
C HIS A 59 -4.22 17.76 1.60
N PHE A 60 -5.06 16.89 2.14
CA PHE A 60 -6.08 16.19 1.35
C PHE A 60 -7.42 16.94 1.24
N PHE A 61 -7.61 18.02 2.01
CA PHE A 61 -8.90 18.70 2.18
C PHE A 61 -9.08 20.00 1.37
N GLU A 62 -8.13 20.35 0.50
CA GLU A 62 -8.36 21.37 -0.53
C GLU A 62 -9.25 20.87 -1.70
N ILE A 63 -9.71 19.62 -1.65
CA ILE A 63 -10.54 18.99 -2.69
C ILE A 63 -12.02 18.97 -2.25
N ASP A 64 -12.84 19.72 -2.97
CA ASP A 64 -14.28 19.91 -2.80
C ASP A 64 -15.06 18.61 -3.16
N MET A 65 -15.15 17.63 -2.24
CA MET A 65 -15.68 16.27 -2.51
C MET A 65 -16.30 15.59 -1.25
N PRO A 66 -17.10 14.50 -1.42
CA PRO A 66 -18.23 14.18 -0.55
C PRO A 66 -17.86 13.72 0.86
N LEU A 67 -18.83 13.93 1.75
CA LEU A 67 -18.83 13.74 3.20
C LEU A 67 -17.94 12.61 3.74
N ARG A 68 -16.93 13.01 4.53
CA ARG A 68 -16.00 12.12 5.23
C ARG A 68 -16.29 12.15 6.73
N PHE A 69 -16.34 10.97 7.36
CA PHE A 69 -16.60 10.82 8.80
C PHE A 69 -15.41 10.22 9.52
N TRP A 70 -15.18 10.73 10.73
CA TRP A 70 -14.12 10.26 11.63
C TRP A 70 -14.75 9.81 12.93
N THR A 71 -14.45 8.58 13.34
CA THR A 71 -14.90 8.08 14.64
C THR A 71 -13.77 7.33 15.33
N ALA A 72 -13.54 7.63 16.61
CA ALA A 72 -12.65 6.86 17.46
C ALA A 72 -13.51 5.90 18.29
N GLN A 73 -13.51 4.61 17.92
CA GLN A 73 -14.16 3.56 18.70
C GLN A 73 -13.10 2.81 19.51
N LYS A 74 -13.14 2.96 20.83
CA LYS A 74 -12.10 2.54 21.80
C LYS A 74 -10.76 3.28 21.57
N ALA A 75 -10.03 3.56 22.64
CA ALA A 75 -8.84 4.43 22.66
C ALA A 75 -7.64 3.97 21.78
N THR A 76 -7.81 2.95 20.93
CA THR A 76 -6.76 2.27 20.18
C THR A 76 -7.03 2.16 18.69
N THR A 77 -8.19 2.62 18.18
CA THR A 77 -8.53 2.50 16.76
C THR A 77 -9.03 3.82 16.22
N PHE A 78 -8.45 4.24 15.08
CA PHE A 78 -8.88 5.40 14.33
C PHE A 78 -9.57 4.94 13.05
N SER A 79 -10.74 5.50 12.72
CA SER A 79 -11.50 5.10 11.54
C SER A 79 -11.84 6.27 10.63
N CYS A 80 -11.81 5.99 9.33
CA CYS A 80 -12.25 6.88 8.24
C CYS A 80 -13.30 6.15 7.42
N SER A 81 -14.41 6.82 7.12
CA SER A 81 -15.46 6.28 6.26
C SER A 81 -15.76 7.20 5.09
N LEU A 82 -15.93 6.62 3.89
CA LEU A 82 -16.38 7.28 2.67
C LEU A 82 -17.79 6.83 2.35
N LEU A 83 -18.71 7.79 2.25
CA LEU A 83 -20.05 7.60 1.68
C LEU A 83 -20.06 8.14 0.26
N THR A 84 -20.23 7.26 -0.71
CA THR A 84 -19.99 7.54 -2.13
C THR A 84 -20.76 6.56 -3.00
N PRO A 85 -21.09 6.88 -4.27
CA PRO A 85 -21.53 5.86 -5.20
C PRO A 85 -20.55 4.68 -5.25
N ALA A 86 -21.02 3.47 -5.57
CA ALA A 86 -20.23 2.23 -5.55
C ALA A 86 -19.18 2.17 -6.67
N LEU A 87 -18.23 3.09 -6.66
CA LEU A 87 -17.19 3.28 -7.66
C LEU A 87 -15.88 2.64 -7.20
N LEU A 88 -15.14 2.13 -8.18
CA LEU A 88 -13.84 1.50 -7.96
C LEU A 88 -12.79 2.52 -7.48
N GLU A 89 -12.92 3.75 -7.98
CA GLU A 89 -12.10 4.90 -7.64
C GLU A 89 -12.21 5.25 -6.16
N SER A 90 -13.42 5.16 -5.58
CA SER A 90 -13.61 5.42 -4.16
C SER A 90 -12.94 4.39 -3.25
N LYS A 91 -12.96 3.11 -3.65
CA LYS A 91 -12.19 2.07 -2.96
C LYS A 91 -10.69 2.33 -3.05
N ALA A 92 -10.22 2.72 -4.24
CA ALA A 92 -8.81 3.02 -4.47
C ALA A 92 -8.33 4.24 -3.66
N GLU A 93 -9.15 5.29 -3.61
CA GLU A 93 -8.91 6.50 -2.82
C GLU A 93 -8.80 6.18 -1.33
N LEU A 94 -9.73 5.39 -0.79
CA LEU A 94 -9.69 4.98 0.63
C LEU A 94 -8.39 4.24 0.98
N ILE A 95 -8.00 3.27 0.13
CA ILE A 95 -6.77 2.50 0.32
C ILE A 95 -5.54 3.42 0.22
N ALA A 96 -5.51 4.31 -0.76
CA ALA A 96 -4.39 5.24 -0.96
C ALA A 96 -4.25 6.22 0.20
N LEU A 97 -5.37 6.80 0.67
CA LEU A 97 -5.40 7.66 1.85
C LEU A 97 -4.90 6.91 3.09
N THR A 98 -5.39 5.69 3.31
CA THR A 98 -4.95 4.85 4.44
C THR A 98 -3.44 4.63 4.39
N PHE A 99 -2.88 4.31 3.21
CA PHE A 99 -1.44 4.12 3.05
C PHE A 99 -0.63 5.38 3.28
N GLU A 100 -1.08 6.54 2.80
CA GLU A 100 -0.36 7.80 3.03
C GLU A 100 -0.33 8.19 4.51
N ILE A 101 -1.40 7.90 5.27
CA ILE A 101 -1.39 8.03 6.74
C ILE A 101 -0.33 7.11 7.34
N LEU A 102 -0.33 5.82 6.98
CA LEU A 102 0.65 4.85 7.46
C LEU A 102 2.10 5.28 7.17
N LYS A 103 2.35 5.74 5.95
CA LYS A 103 3.65 6.24 5.48
C LYS A 103 4.11 7.46 6.28
N THR A 104 3.19 8.37 6.60
CA THR A 104 3.47 9.57 7.42
C THR A 104 3.82 9.17 8.86
N ILE A 105 3.16 8.16 9.41
CA ILE A 105 3.47 7.60 10.74
C ILE A 105 4.83 6.86 10.74
N GLY A 106 5.31 6.41 9.57
CA GLY A 106 6.61 5.76 9.39
C GLY A 106 6.53 4.34 8.81
N PHE A 107 5.34 3.81 8.56
CA PHE A 107 5.11 2.47 8.00
C PHE A 107 5.14 2.45 6.47
N ARG A 108 6.24 2.94 5.88
CA ARG A 108 6.39 3.07 4.41
C ARG A 108 6.41 1.74 3.65
N HIS A 109 6.69 0.66 4.37
CA HIS A 109 6.87 -0.69 3.82
C HIS A 109 5.69 -1.61 4.14
N ALA A 110 4.52 -1.04 4.43
CA ALA A 110 3.32 -1.83 4.63
C ALA A 110 2.96 -2.59 3.34
N LYS A 111 2.61 -3.86 3.48
CA LYS A 111 2.13 -4.72 2.39
C LYS A 111 0.62 -4.63 2.31
N LEU A 112 0.06 -4.49 1.11
CA LEU A 112 -1.39 -4.48 0.92
C LEU A 112 -1.87 -5.89 0.58
N GLN A 113 -2.71 -6.47 1.43
CA GLN A 113 -3.58 -7.58 1.05
C GLN A 113 -4.93 -7.01 0.62
N LEU A 114 -5.41 -7.44 -0.55
CA LEU A 114 -6.61 -6.90 -1.16
C LEU A 114 -7.49 -8.03 -1.67
N ARG A 115 -8.74 -8.04 -1.23
CA ARG A 115 -9.81 -8.92 -1.71
C ARG A 115 -10.90 -8.04 -2.30
N ASP A 116 -11.12 -8.16 -3.60
CA ASP A 116 -12.20 -7.47 -4.29
C ASP A 116 -12.61 -8.26 -5.54
N PRO A 117 -13.91 -8.39 -5.86
CA PRO A 117 -14.36 -9.05 -7.10
C PRO A 117 -13.75 -8.46 -8.38
N GLN A 118 -13.35 -7.18 -8.34
CA GLN A 118 -12.72 -6.42 -9.41
C GLN A 118 -11.23 -6.17 -9.12
N PHE A 119 -10.54 -7.10 -8.45
CA PHE A 119 -9.14 -7.00 -8.03
C PHE A 119 -8.20 -6.45 -9.12
N LYS A 120 -8.29 -6.94 -10.36
CA LYS A 120 -7.40 -6.50 -11.46
C LYS A 120 -7.62 -5.04 -11.80
N GLN A 121 -8.87 -4.59 -11.90
CA GLN A 121 -9.22 -3.21 -12.17
C GLN A 121 -8.82 -2.32 -10.99
N LEU A 122 -9.14 -2.72 -9.75
CA LEU A 122 -8.81 -1.97 -8.55
C LEU A 122 -7.30 -1.76 -8.42
N SER A 123 -6.52 -2.82 -8.68
CA SER A 123 -5.05 -2.76 -8.69
C SER A 123 -4.51 -1.78 -9.73
N ARG A 124 -5.16 -1.64 -10.89
CA ARG A 124 -4.80 -0.62 -11.89
C ARG A 124 -5.12 0.78 -11.38
N CYS A 125 -6.30 0.99 -10.78
CA CYS A 125 -6.66 2.29 -10.18
C CYS A 125 -5.66 2.70 -9.10
N LEU A 126 -5.33 1.80 -8.17
CA LEU A 126 -4.35 2.06 -7.10
C LEU A 126 -3.00 2.55 -7.65
N ARG A 127 -2.54 2.00 -8.78
CA ARG A 127 -1.31 2.46 -9.44
C ARG A 127 -1.43 3.86 -10.01
N THR A 128 -2.59 4.24 -10.56
CA THR A 128 -2.87 5.61 -11.02
C THR A 128 -2.87 6.61 -9.87
N PHE A 129 -3.32 6.20 -8.68
CA PHE A 129 -3.19 6.96 -7.43
C PHE A 129 -1.74 6.99 -6.87
N GLY A 130 -0.77 6.40 -7.57
CA GLY A 130 0.64 6.43 -7.18
C GLY A 130 1.05 5.39 -6.15
N LEU A 131 0.18 4.43 -5.80
CA LEU A 131 0.51 3.36 -4.86
C LEU A 131 1.50 2.38 -5.50
N LYS A 132 2.75 2.41 -5.02
CA LYS A 132 3.87 1.57 -5.49
C LYS A 132 4.26 0.51 -4.46
N ILE A 133 3.26 -0.12 -3.84
CA ILE A 133 3.47 -1.19 -2.86
C ILE A 133 3.13 -2.56 -3.44
N PRO A 134 3.69 -3.65 -2.89
CA PRO A 134 3.23 -4.99 -3.20
C PRO A 134 1.74 -5.15 -2.84
N ILE A 135 0.94 -5.56 -3.83
CA ILE A 135 -0.49 -5.87 -3.67
C ILE A 135 -0.66 -7.38 -3.81
N TYR A 136 -1.20 -8.00 -2.77
CA TYR A 136 -1.43 -9.44 -2.73
C TYR A 136 -2.92 -9.71 -2.74
N SER A 137 -3.38 -10.60 -3.61
CA SER A 137 -4.66 -11.26 -3.39
C SER A 137 -4.44 -12.38 -2.38
N PRO A 138 -5.17 -12.44 -1.26
CA PRO A 138 -5.07 -13.59 -0.37
C PRO A 138 -5.44 -14.86 -1.16
N LEU A 139 -4.61 -15.91 -1.02
CA LEU A 139 -4.71 -17.13 -1.83
C LEU A 139 -5.84 -18.07 -1.40
N ASP A 140 -6.43 -17.92 -0.22
CA ASP A 140 -7.50 -18.81 0.25
C ASP A 140 -8.63 -18.09 0.98
N PRO A 141 -9.90 -18.40 0.67
CA PRO A 141 -11.05 -17.91 1.41
C PRO A 141 -11.23 -18.70 2.70
N VAL A 142 -10.77 -18.18 3.83
CA VAL A 142 -11.25 -18.65 5.12
C VAL A 142 -12.65 -18.07 5.35
N GLY A 143 -13.67 -18.82 4.91
CA GLY A 143 -15.00 -18.85 5.53
C GLY A 143 -15.91 -17.63 5.44
N SER A 144 -15.70 -16.69 4.51
CA SER A 144 -16.57 -15.51 4.34
C SER A 144 -16.93 -15.29 2.87
N ASP A 145 -18.16 -14.83 2.66
CA ASP A 145 -18.78 -14.48 1.39
C ASP A 145 -17.78 -13.74 0.48
N LEU A 146 -17.41 -14.36 -0.65
CA LEU A 146 -16.38 -13.89 -1.60
C LEU A 146 -16.71 -12.56 -2.29
N SER A 147 -17.88 -11.99 -1.99
CA SER A 147 -18.47 -10.86 -2.69
C SER A 147 -18.08 -9.48 -2.13
N VAL A 148 -17.35 -9.42 -1.01
CA VAL A 148 -17.16 -8.16 -0.28
C VAL A 148 -15.75 -7.59 -0.47
N PHE A 149 -15.69 -6.31 -0.82
CA PHE A 149 -14.46 -5.51 -0.81
C PHE A 149 -13.84 -5.51 0.58
N HIS A 150 -12.57 -5.91 0.69
CA HIS A 150 -11.81 -5.95 1.91
C HIS A 150 -10.32 -5.72 1.63
N PHE A 151 -9.63 -4.99 2.49
CA PHE A 151 -8.19 -4.82 2.40
C PHE A 151 -7.53 -4.76 3.78
N GLU A 152 -6.25 -5.13 3.83
CA GLU A 152 -5.40 -5.03 5.01
C GLU A 152 -4.02 -4.50 4.64
N PHE A 153 -3.49 -3.61 5.46
CA PHE A 153 -2.09 -3.21 5.44
C PHE A 153 -1.33 -3.96 6.53
N LEU A 154 -0.27 -4.65 6.15
CA LEU A 154 0.52 -5.51 7.03
C LEU A 154 1.95 -5.00 7.18
N CYS A 155 2.51 -5.11 8.39
CA CYS A 155 3.94 -5.00 8.65
C CYS A 155 4.43 -6.29 9.32
N GLY A 156 5.16 -7.10 8.56
CA GLY A 156 5.48 -8.47 8.99
C GLY A 156 4.19 -9.30 9.10
N GLN A 157 3.83 -9.70 10.32
CA GLN A 157 2.58 -10.42 10.63
C GLN A 157 1.52 -9.53 11.31
N ALA A 158 1.85 -8.28 11.63
CA ALA A 158 0.92 -7.38 12.30
C ALA A 158 0.04 -6.65 11.28
N VAL A 159 -1.25 -6.56 11.58
CA VAL A 159 -2.20 -5.73 10.84
C VAL A 159 -2.09 -4.30 11.35
N LEU A 160 -1.74 -3.38 10.45
CA LEU A 160 -1.65 -1.95 10.75
C LEU A 160 -2.98 -1.26 10.52
N ALA A 161 -3.63 -1.58 9.40
CA ALA A 161 -4.91 -1.03 9.04
C ALA A 161 -5.71 -2.07 8.25
N TRP A 162 -7.02 -1.98 8.31
CA TRP A 162 -7.92 -2.81 7.52
C TRP A 162 -9.11 -1.99 7.09
N GLY A 163 -9.79 -2.43 6.04
CA GLY A 163 -11.01 -1.76 5.59
C GLY A 163 -11.90 -2.66 4.80
N ALA A 164 -13.18 -2.30 4.73
CA ALA A 164 -14.20 -3.09 4.08
C ALA A 164 -15.36 -2.22 3.60
N ASP A 165 -16.17 -2.81 2.73
CA ASP A 165 -17.55 -2.36 2.52
C ASP A 165 -18.37 -2.71 3.77
N THR A 166 -18.94 -1.70 4.41
CA THR A 166 -19.70 -1.84 5.67
C THR A 166 -21.14 -2.24 5.44
N GLY A 167 -21.62 -2.29 4.18
CA GLY A 167 -23.00 -2.64 3.86
C GLY A 167 -24.05 -1.65 4.40
N PHE A 168 -23.63 -0.46 4.84
CA PHE A 168 -24.48 0.56 5.46
C PHE A 168 -25.60 1.07 4.55
N SER A 169 -25.55 0.79 3.24
CA SER A 169 -26.61 1.19 2.29
C SER A 169 -27.97 0.51 2.53
N ARG A 170 -28.03 -0.54 3.37
CA ARG A 170 -29.26 -1.34 3.54
C ARG A 170 -30.29 -0.74 4.51
N GLN A 171 -29.99 0.35 5.21
CA GLN A 171 -30.93 0.99 6.15
C GLN A 171 -31.43 2.34 5.59
N ASN A 172 -32.27 2.25 4.56
CA ASN A 172 -33.29 3.20 4.04
C ASN A 172 -33.00 4.69 3.79
N LEU A 173 -31.98 5.34 4.38
CA LEU A 173 -31.74 6.78 4.19
C LEU A 173 -30.81 7.07 3.01
N PHE A 174 -29.93 6.14 2.64
CA PHE A 174 -28.92 6.30 1.58
C PHE A 174 -28.77 5.04 0.72
N SER A 175 -29.88 4.51 0.17
CA SER A 175 -29.89 3.27 -0.61
C SER A 175 -28.94 3.27 -1.81
N ASP A 176 -28.64 4.44 -2.35
CA ASP A 176 -27.84 4.61 -3.57
C ASP A 176 -26.33 4.76 -3.29
N LEU A 177 -25.94 4.89 -2.03
CA LEU A 177 -24.54 5.12 -1.64
C LEU A 177 -23.94 3.85 -1.03
N ALA A 178 -22.72 3.52 -1.44
CA ALA A 178 -21.86 2.57 -0.76
C ALA A 178 -21.14 3.26 0.41
N ALA A 179 -20.80 2.46 1.43
CA ALA A 179 -20.12 2.93 2.62
C ALA A 179 -18.85 2.11 2.83
N TYR A 180 -17.71 2.68 2.46
CA TYR A 180 -16.40 2.06 2.65
C TYR A 180 -15.75 2.63 3.90
N SER A 181 -15.16 1.77 4.71
CA SER A 181 -14.45 2.20 5.92
C SER A 181 -13.05 1.64 5.97
N SER A 182 -12.13 2.41 6.54
CA SER A 182 -10.78 1.99 6.91
C SER A 182 -10.57 2.25 8.40
N HIS A 183 -9.92 1.32 9.08
CA HIS A 183 -9.60 1.35 10.48
C HIS A 183 -8.10 1.17 10.64
N LEU A 184 -7.47 1.98 11.49
CA LEU A 184 -6.05 1.95 11.84
C LEU A 184 -5.92 1.40 13.26
N ASP A 185 -5.13 0.33 13.43
CA ASP A 185 -4.80 -0.25 14.73
C ASP A 185 -3.64 0.53 15.38
N LEU A 186 -3.99 1.58 16.13
CA LEU A 186 -3.00 2.44 16.75
C LEU A 186 -2.21 1.72 17.85
N ALA A 187 -2.82 0.76 18.54
CA ALA A 187 -2.13 -0.03 19.56
C ALA A 187 -1.04 -0.89 18.90
N SER A 188 -1.37 -1.65 17.85
CA SER A 188 -0.39 -2.41 17.09
C SER A 188 0.72 -1.54 16.52
N MET A 189 0.39 -0.33 16.03
CA MET A 189 1.39 0.61 15.53
C MET A 189 2.35 1.08 16.63
N VAL A 190 1.84 1.45 17.80
CA VAL A 190 2.65 1.89 18.94
C VAL A 190 3.53 0.74 19.44
N ASP A 191 2.96 -0.46 19.59
CA ASP A 191 3.69 -1.65 20.02
C ASP A 191 4.82 -1.99 19.04
N LEU A 192 4.56 -1.93 17.73
CA LEU A 192 5.59 -2.10 16.72
C LEU A 192 6.66 -1.01 16.81
N LYS A 193 6.27 0.27 16.92
CA LYS A 193 7.22 1.36 17.06
C LYS A 193 8.12 1.19 18.29
N ASN A 194 7.55 0.81 19.44
CA ASN A 194 8.31 0.59 20.68
C ASN A 194 9.20 -0.65 20.59
N LYS A 195 8.67 -1.76 20.04
CA LYS A 195 9.42 -3.01 19.84
C LYS A 195 10.58 -2.83 18.87
N TYR A 196 10.41 -1.97 17.89
CA TYR A 196 11.37 -1.70 16.83
C TYR A 196 11.98 -0.29 16.93
N GLU A 197 11.95 0.35 18.10
CA GLU A 197 12.40 1.74 18.31
C GLU A 197 13.91 1.91 18.02
N HIS A 198 14.66 0.81 18.10
CA HIS A 198 16.07 0.72 17.69
C HIS A 198 16.29 0.44 16.20
N TYR A 199 15.26 0.02 15.47
CA TYR A 199 15.25 -0.18 14.03
C TYR A 199 14.56 1.03 13.38
N LYS A 200 15.23 2.18 13.44
CA LYS A 200 14.66 3.49 13.07
C LYS A 200 14.01 3.57 11.69
N GLU A 201 14.26 2.62 10.81
CA GLU A 201 13.51 2.43 9.58
C GLU A 201 13.48 0.91 9.37
N PHE A 202 12.34 0.32 8.98
CA PHE A 202 12.36 -0.95 8.28
C PHE A 202 13.08 -0.68 6.94
N VAL A 203 14.40 -0.56 6.95
CA VAL A 203 15.19 -0.29 5.76
C VAL A 203 15.07 -1.54 4.90
N GLN A 204 14.16 -1.48 3.95
CA GLN A 204 13.95 -2.53 2.99
C GLN A 204 15.11 -2.46 2.00
N SER A 205 16.16 -3.24 2.24
CA SER A 205 17.22 -3.34 1.24
C SER A 205 16.66 -4.01 -0.01
N ASP A 206 16.90 -3.40 -1.17
CA ASP A 206 16.52 -3.96 -2.46
C ASP A 206 17.22 -5.31 -2.68
N PHE A 207 18.45 -5.42 -2.16
CA PHE A 207 19.31 -6.57 -2.36
C PHE A 207 20.01 -7.03 -1.08
N LEU A 208 20.17 -8.35 -0.95
CA LEU A 208 21.17 -9.00 -0.12
C LEU A 208 22.20 -9.66 -1.03
N VAL A 209 23.42 -9.10 -1.08
CA VAL A 209 24.53 -9.68 -1.82
C VAL A 209 25.28 -10.65 -0.92
N VAL A 210 25.45 -11.88 -1.39
CA VAL A 210 26.09 -12.96 -0.65
C VAL A 210 27.27 -13.48 -1.44
N ASN A 211 28.45 -13.44 -0.83
CA ASN A 211 29.63 -14.04 -1.43
C ASN A 211 29.74 -15.53 -1.07
N ARG A 212 29.80 -16.40 -2.08
CA ARG A 212 30.05 -17.85 -1.92
C ARG A 212 31.47 -18.25 -2.31
N LYS A 213 32.19 -17.39 -3.02
CA LYS A 213 33.59 -17.62 -3.41
C LYS A 213 34.53 -17.15 -2.30
N GLU A 214 35.70 -17.76 -2.22
CA GLU A 214 36.79 -17.30 -1.34
C GLU A 214 37.32 -15.90 -1.70
N THR A 215 36.95 -15.36 -2.87
CA THR A 215 37.41 -14.05 -3.33
C THR A 215 36.34 -12.98 -3.16
N ASP A 216 36.54 -12.10 -2.17
CA ASP A 216 35.60 -11.03 -1.78
C ASP A 216 35.42 -9.90 -2.81
N LYS A 217 36.32 -9.78 -3.79
CA LYS A 217 36.39 -8.60 -4.67
C LYS A 217 35.13 -8.40 -5.51
N SER A 218 34.57 -9.46 -6.08
CA SER A 218 33.43 -9.36 -6.99
C SER A 218 32.14 -8.93 -6.27
N ALA A 219 31.89 -9.46 -5.07
CA ALA A 219 30.67 -9.15 -4.33
C ALA A 219 30.68 -7.70 -3.79
N ILE A 220 31.83 -7.24 -3.29
CA ILE A 220 32.00 -5.84 -2.84
C ILE A 220 31.81 -4.87 -4.01
N GLU A 221 32.33 -5.19 -5.19
CA GLU A 221 32.15 -4.36 -6.38
C GLU A 221 30.68 -4.26 -6.79
N ILE A 222 29.94 -5.38 -6.78
CA ILE A 222 28.50 -5.41 -7.04
C ILE A 222 27.76 -4.51 -6.04
N VAL A 223 28.04 -4.62 -4.74
CA VAL A 223 27.43 -3.77 -3.70
C VAL A 223 27.71 -2.29 -3.97
N ARG A 224 28.95 -1.95 -4.32
CA ARG A 224 29.34 -0.56 -4.61
C ARG A 224 28.58 -0.02 -5.82
N VAL A 225 28.44 -0.81 -6.88
CA VAL A 225 27.73 -0.39 -8.10
C VAL A 225 26.23 -0.23 -7.83
N LEU A 226 25.60 -1.19 -7.15
CA LEU A 226 24.16 -1.12 -6.82
C LEU A 226 23.84 0.13 -5.97
N ARG A 227 24.66 0.41 -4.96
CA ARG A 227 24.53 1.64 -4.16
C ARG A 227 24.76 2.90 -5.00
N GLY A 228 25.75 2.89 -5.88
CA GLY A 228 25.99 3.99 -6.83
C GLY A 228 24.84 4.23 -7.81
N GLN A 229 24.01 3.22 -8.05
CA GLN A 229 22.79 3.32 -8.85
C GLN A 229 21.54 3.71 -8.03
N GLY A 230 21.67 3.90 -6.72
CA GLY A 230 20.60 4.33 -5.81
C GLY A 230 19.82 3.20 -5.15
N PHE A 231 20.26 1.95 -5.27
CA PHE A 231 19.64 0.81 -4.59
C PHE A 231 20.15 0.66 -3.15
N ASP A 232 19.26 0.28 -2.24
CA ASP A 232 19.70 -0.14 -0.91
C ASP A 232 20.17 -1.59 -0.93
N THR A 233 21.33 -1.84 -0.33
CA THR A 233 22.05 -3.10 -0.50
C THR A 233 22.67 -3.54 0.82
N ALA A 234 22.31 -4.73 1.28
CA ALA A 234 22.94 -5.44 2.36
C ALA A 234 24.00 -6.43 1.82
N TYR A 235 25.01 -6.73 2.65
CA TYR A 235 26.07 -7.69 2.34
C TYR A 235 26.14 -8.75 3.43
N ASP A 236 26.12 -10.04 3.05
CA ASP A 236 26.26 -11.17 3.97
C ASP A 236 27.55 -11.94 3.70
N PHE A 237 28.35 -12.10 4.76
CA PHE A 237 29.62 -12.84 4.78
C PHE A 237 29.55 -14.08 5.68
N THR A 238 28.35 -14.48 6.11
CA THR A 238 28.18 -15.45 7.20
C THR A 238 28.27 -16.91 6.75
N GLY A 239 28.32 -17.16 5.43
CA GLY A 239 28.38 -18.51 4.87
C GLY A 239 27.10 -19.33 5.05
N ARG A 240 26.00 -18.74 5.55
CA ARG A 240 24.71 -19.41 5.79
C ARG A 240 24.22 -20.20 4.58
N ALA A 241 23.55 -21.33 4.80
CA ALA A 241 22.87 -22.06 3.73
C ALA A 241 21.81 -21.18 3.00
N ARG A 242 21.47 -21.53 1.76
CA ARG A 242 20.56 -20.74 0.91
C ARG A 242 19.19 -20.54 1.57
N GLU A 243 18.65 -21.59 2.18
CA GLU A 243 17.36 -21.57 2.87
C GLU A 243 17.38 -20.58 4.05
N ALA A 244 18.48 -20.54 4.80
CA ALA A 244 18.68 -19.62 5.90
C ALA A 244 18.82 -18.17 5.43
N LEU A 245 19.48 -17.94 4.28
CA LEU A 245 19.56 -16.62 3.67
C LEU A 245 18.20 -16.12 3.18
N LEU A 246 17.41 -16.99 2.55
CA LEU A 246 16.03 -16.65 2.13
C LEU A 246 15.15 -16.34 3.34
N ALA A 247 15.21 -17.15 4.40
CA ALA A 247 14.48 -16.88 5.63
C ALA A 247 14.91 -15.56 6.29
N TYR A 248 16.22 -15.27 6.30
CA TYR A 248 16.75 -14.00 6.77
C TYR A 248 16.25 -12.84 5.91
N ALA A 249 16.38 -12.91 4.59
CA ALA A 249 15.96 -11.88 3.65
C ALA A 249 14.46 -11.58 3.80
N ARG A 250 13.61 -12.61 3.89
CA ARG A 250 12.16 -12.46 4.13
C ARG A 250 11.87 -11.73 5.44
N ARG A 251 12.54 -12.11 6.52
CA ARG A 251 12.37 -11.48 7.84
C ARG A 251 12.82 -10.01 7.84
N MET A 252 13.86 -9.70 7.07
CA MET A 252 14.39 -8.34 6.92
C MET A 252 13.66 -7.53 5.83
N GLY A 253 12.69 -8.11 5.14
CA GLY A 253 11.94 -7.45 4.06
C GLY A 253 12.72 -7.28 2.75
N ILE A 254 13.88 -7.91 2.61
CA ILE A 254 14.75 -7.77 1.43
C ILE A 254 14.08 -8.39 0.21
N LEU A 255 14.11 -7.68 -0.92
CA LEU A 255 13.41 -8.10 -2.15
C LEU A 255 14.16 -9.18 -2.92
N ASN A 256 15.48 -9.03 -3.06
CA ASN A 256 16.28 -9.88 -3.93
C ASN A 256 17.54 -10.38 -3.21
N LEU A 257 17.93 -11.61 -3.52
CA LEU A 257 19.20 -12.21 -3.09
C LEU A 257 20.13 -12.32 -4.30
N ILE A 258 21.35 -11.81 -4.21
CA ILE A 258 22.38 -11.98 -5.24
C ILE A 258 23.44 -12.92 -4.69
N LEU A 259 23.53 -14.12 -5.25
CA LEU A 259 24.53 -15.11 -4.90
C LEU A 259 25.70 -15.00 -5.88
N VAL A 260 26.87 -14.64 -5.36
CA VAL A 260 28.09 -14.51 -6.13
C VAL A 260 28.91 -15.80 -6.01
N GLY A 261 29.08 -16.50 -7.13
CA GLY A 261 29.93 -17.68 -7.20
C GLY A 261 29.31 -18.97 -6.65
N GLU A 262 28.03 -19.20 -6.96
CA GLU A 262 27.39 -20.50 -6.78
C GLU A 262 28.09 -21.55 -7.67
N HIS A 263 28.00 -22.85 -7.34
CA HIS A 263 28.69 -23.91 -8.08
C HIS A 263 28.35 -23.94 -9.58
N ASP A 264 27.17 -23.47 -9.95
CA ASP A 264 26.67 -23.47 -11.33
C ASP A 264 26.78 -22.10 -12.02
N THR A 265 27.44 -21.10 -11.43
CA THR A 265 27.61 -19.77 -12.06
C THR A 265 28.97 -19.63 -12.73
N GLU A 266 28.97 -19.16 -13.98
CA GLU A 266 30.20 -18.83 -14.67
C GLU A 266 30.97 -17.70 -13.96
N LYS A 267 32.22 -17.47 -14.37
CA LYS A 267 33.10 -16.49 -13.71
C LYS A 267 32.50 -15.07 -13.67
N ASP A 268 31.75 -14.70 -14.70
CA ASP A 268 31.18 -13.37 -14.89
C ASP A 268 29.65 -13.34 -14.69
N GLU A 269 29.11 -14.33 -13.98
CA GLU A 269 27.69 -14.44 -13.68
C GLU A 269 27.41 -14.47 -12.17
N VAL A 270 26.18 -14.08 -11.82
CA VAL A 270 25.60 -14.19 -10.49
C VAL A 270 24.23 -14.85 -10.58
N THR A 271 23.80 -15.48 -9.49
CA THR A 271 22.42 -15.95 -9.36
C THR A 271 21.62 -14.89 -8.60
N LEU A 272 20.66 -14.26 -9.27
CA LEU A 272 19.64 -13.44 -8.64
C LEU A 272 18.46 -14.34 -8.26
N VAL A 273 18.04 -14.29 -7.01
CA VAL A 273 16.89 -15.05 -6.50
C VAL A 273 15.88 -14.04 -5.98
N ASP A 274 14.66 -14.09 -6.50
CA ASP A 274 13.54 -13.37 -5.88
C ASP A 274 13.25 -14.04 -4.52
N VAL A 275 13.24 -13.23 -3.47
CA VAL A 275 13.15 -13.75 -2.09
C VAL A 275 11.77 -14.38 -1.82
N TRP A 276 10.74 -13.97 -2.56
CA TRP A 276 9.38 -14.44 -2.39
C TRP A 276 9.18 -15.82 -3.00
N ASP A 277 9.38 -15.95 -4.31
CA ASP A 277 9.16 -17.22 -5.03
C ASP A 277 10.35 -18.19 -4.91
N GLY A 278 11.54 -17.68 -4.56
CA GLY A 278 12.77 -18.46 -4.44
C GLY A 278 13.35 -18.92 -5.79
N ILE A 279 12.82 -18.43 -6.91
CA ILE A 279 13.21 -18.83 -8.27
C ILE A 279 14.55 -18.17 -8.61
N PRO A 280 15.60 -18.98 -8.87
CA PRO A 280 16.90 -18.46 -9.26
C PRO A 280 16.92 -18.06 -10.75
N MET A 281 17.63 -16.99 -11.06
CA MET A 281 17.95 -16.57 -12.41
C MET A 281 19.42 -16.22 -12.52
N LYS A 282 20.10 -16.71 -13.56
CA LYS A 282 21.48 -16.35 -13.84
C LYS A 282 21.53 -15.00 -14.57
N LEU A 283 22.46 -14.16 -14.16
CA LEU A 283 22.65 -12.81 -14.66
C LEU A 283 24.14 -12.56 -14.90
N LYS A 284 24.47 -11.95 -16.04
CA LYS A 284 25.83 -11.44 -16.24
C LYS A 284 26.06 -10.20 -15.39
N ILE A 285 27.24 -10.11 -14.77
CA ILE A 285 27.62 -8.96 -13.96
C ILE A 285 27.63 -7.66 -14.80
N SER A 286 28.06 -7.75 -16.06
CA SER A 286 28.02 -6.63 -17.00
C SER A 286 26.63 -6.02 -17.16
N ASP A 287 25.60 -6.87 -17.15
CA ASP A 287 24.22 -6.44 -17.33
C ASP A 287 23.73 -5.69 -16.10
N MET A 288 24.20 -6.04 -14.89
CA MET A 288 23.88 -5.29 -13.68
C MET A 288 24.48 -3.88 -13.68
N PHE A 289 25.61 -3.69 -14.36
CA PHE A 289 26.37 -2.43 -14.33
C PHE A 289 25.89 -1.43 -15.39
N ASP A 290 25.27 -1.90 -16.46
CA ASP A 290 24.73 -1.03 -17.49
C ASP A 290 23.39 -0.41 -17.05
N GLN A 291 23.37 0.93 -16.88
CA GLN A 291 22.18 1.68 -16.47
C GLN A 291 21.02 1.58 -17.47
N LYS A 292 21.30 1.24 -18.74
CA LYS A 292 20.30 1.06 -19.79
C LYS A 292 19.85 -0.39 -19.95
N SER A 293 20.45 -1.32 -19.20
CA SER A 293 20.28 -2.74 -19.44
C SER A 293 18.89 -3.25 -19.05
N SER A 294 18.66 -4.49 -19.50
CA SER A 294 17.58 -5.34 -19.03
C SER A 294 17.58 -5.53 -17.51
N PHE A 295 18.64 -5.26 -16.75
CA PHE A 295 18.67 -5.43 -15.30
C PHE A 295 17.58 -4.61 -14.59
N ARG A 296 17.39 -3.33 -14.96
CA ARG A 296 16.23 -2.56 -14.45
C ARG A 296 14.90 -3.13 -14.92
N LYS A 297 14.84 -3.76 -16.09
CA LYS A 297 13.64 -4.48 -16.59
C LYS A 297 13.48 -5.87 -15.95
N MET A 298 14.53 -6.40 -15.35
CA MET A 298 14.56 -7.67 -14.64
C MET A 298 14.33 -7.50 -13.14
N LEU A 299 14.64 -6.35 -12.57
CA LEU A 299 14.06 -5.94 -11.29
C LEU A 299 12.56 -5.68 -11.43
N ARG A 300 12.14 -5.29 -12.64
CA ARG A 300 10.76 -5.42 -13.07
C ARG A 300 10.36 -6.89 -13.37
N PHE A 301 11.07 -7.95 -12.99
CA PHE A 301 10.44 -9.28 -12.91
C PHE A 301 9.43 -9.38 -11.75
N GLN A 302 9.46 -8.44 -10.79
CA GLN A 302 8.27 -8.18 -9.98
C GLN A 302 7.06 -7.71 -10.82
N LYS A 303 7.29 -7.18 -12.04
CA LYS A 303 6.26 -6.93 -13.06
C LYS A 303 5.98 -8.13 -13.97
N ARG A 304 6.49 -9.35 -13.74
CA ARG A 304 6.06 -10.52 -14.55
C ARG A 304 4.57 -10.85 -14.33
N TRP A 305 4.00 -10.37 -13.23
CA TRP A 305 2.54 -10.28 -13.00
C TRP A 305 1.80 -9.28 -13.92
N GLU A 306 2.51 -8.51 -14.77
CA GLU A 306 1.91 -7.49 -15.66
C GLU A 306 1.65 -7.96 -17.09
N GLU A 307 2.26 -9.06 -17.52
CA GLU A 307 2.11 -9.55 -18.91
C GLU A 307 1.29 -10.85 -18.99
N GLU A 308 1.10 -11.55 -17.86
CA GLU A 308 0.31 -12.81 -17.79
C GLU A 308 -1.06 -12.65 -17.10
N ALA A 309 -1.49 -11.43 -16.72
CA ALA A 309 -2.78 -11.15 -16.07
C ALA A 309 -3.59 -10.03 -16.74
#